data_AF-A0A7G9TD77-F1
#
_entry.id   AF-A0A7G9TD77-F1
#
_cell.length_a   1.000
_cell.length_b   1.000
_cell.length_c   1.000
_cell.angle_alpha   90.00
_cell.angle_beta   90.00
_cell.angle_gamma   90.00
#
_symmetry.space_group_name_H-M   'P 1'
#
loop_
_entity.id
_entity.type
_entity.pdbx_description
1 polymer ?
#
loop_
_entity_poly.entity_id
_entity_poly.type
_entity_poly.pdbx_seq_one_letter_code
_entity_poly.pdbx_strand_id
1 'polypeptide(L)'
;MQSEDYLDRHYIGIRKQSETDRACCYEFICTEYRRIGTKRLEQLGHVTGTFQIDKQTGATELVHPMPGDESLSAFNRASYKIRKCWLGGELPNTEQYCAG
;
A
#
# COMPACT_ATOMS: atom_id res chain seq x y z
N MET A 1 -3.59 27.28 12.16
CA MET A 1 -3.23 25.86 12.40
C MET A 1 -3.33 25.16 11.06
N GLN A 2 -2.20 24.73 10.50
CA GLN A 2 -2.25 23.86 9.31
C GLN A 2 -2.82 22.52 9.76
N SER A 3 -3.93 22.13 9.16
CA SER A 3 -4.44 20.77 9.23
C SER A 3 -3.45 19.88 8.49
N GLU A 4 -2.67 19.11 9.24
CA GLU A 4 -1.81 18.07 8.64
C GLU A 4 -2.69 16.86 8.37
N ASP A 5 -2.92 16.63 7.07
CA ASP A 5 -3.51 15.38 6.59
C ASP A 5 -2.47 14.27 6.83
N TYR A 6 -2.94 13.12 7.32
CA TYR A 6 -2.15 12.00 7.78
C TYR A 6 -2.62 10.73 7.09
N LEU A 7 -1.67 10.00 6.52
CA LEU A 7 -1.90 8.70 5.92
C LEU A 7 -1.74 7.59 6.97
N ASP A 8 -2.75 6.75 7.13
CA ASP A 8 -2.64 5.55 7.95
C ASP A 8 -1.79 4.49 7.23
N ARG A 9 -0.54 4.41 7.67
CA ARG A 9 0.46 3.47 7.16
C ARG A 9 0.47 2.15 7.94
N HIS A 10 -0.31 2.06 9.02
CA HIS A 10 -0.38 0.87 9.87
C HIS A 10 -1.34 -0.17 9.33
N TYR A 11 -2.38 0.28 8.61
CA TYR A 11 -3.36 -0.57 7.95
C TYR A 11 -3.37 -0.28 6.44
N ILE A 12 -2.76 -1.18 5.67
CA ILE A 12 -2.65 -1.03 4.22
C ILE A 12 -3.35 -2.22 3.55
N GLY A 13 -4.43 -1.95 2.85
CA GLY A 13 -5.09 -2.94 1.99
C GLY A 13 -4.30 -3.15 0.71
N ILE A 14 -4.23 -4.39 0.22
CA ILE A 14 -3.52 -4.73 -1.01
C ILE A 14 -4.44 -5.59 -1.88
N ARG A 15 -4.63 -5.21 -3.14
CA ARG A 15 -5.54 -5.87 -4.06
C ARG A 15 -4.87 -6.08 -5.41
N LYS A 16 -4.90 -7.32 -5.91
CA LYS A 16 -4.42 -7.64 -7.25
C LYS A 16 -5.32 -6.97 -8.29
N GLN A 17 -4.69 -6.30 -9.24
CA GLN A 17 -5.36 -5.61 -10.34
C GLN A 17 -5.27 -6.42 -11.64
N SER A 18 -4.09 -6.94 -11.93
CA SER A 18 -3.84 -7.74 -13.12
C SER A 18 -2.65 -8.66 -12.91
N GLU A 19 -2.59 -9.70 -13.73
CA GLU A 19 -1.54 -10.70 -13.66
C GLU A 19 -1.22 -11.19 -15.08
N THR A 20 0.07 -11.29 -15.37
CA THR A 20 0.62 -11.86 -16.59
C THR A 20 1.56 -13.00 -16.22
N ASP A 21 2.13 -13.70 -17.19
CA ASP A 21 3.13 -14.74 -16.92
C ASP A 21 4.41 -14.21 -16.26
N ARG A 22 4.72 -12.92 -16.44
CA ARG A 22 5.97 -12.31 -15.94
C ARG A 22 5.78 -11.47 -14.69
N ALA A 23 4.65 -10.78 -14.56
CA ALA A 23 4.44 -9.81 -13.50
C ALA A 23 3.02 -9.87 -12.93
N CYS A 24 2.87 -9.43 -11.69
CA CYS A 24 1.59 -9.25 -11.03
C CYS A 24 1.48 -7.81 -10.51
N CYS A 25 0.41 -7.11 -10.88
CA CYS A 25 0.17 -5.74 -10.49
C CYS A 25 -0.80 -5.68 -9.31
N TYR A 26 -0.46 -4.85 -8.33
CA TYR A 26 -1.21 -4.66 -7.10
C TYR A 26 -1.51 -3.19 -6.88
N GLU A 27 -2.73 -2.91 -6.48
CA GLU A 27 -3.12 -1.66 -5.84
C GLU A 27 -2.90 -1.80 -4.34
N PHE A 28 -2.34 -0.76 -3.72
CA PHE A 28 -2.27 -0.63 -2.27
C PHE A 28 -3.07 0.58 -1.83
N ILE A 29 -3.80 0.43 -0.73
CA ILE A 29 -4.90 1.30 -0.31
C ILE A 29 -4.65 1.69 1.14
N CYS A 30 -4.58 2.99 1.39
CA CYS A 30 -4.45 3.55 2.72
C CYS A 30 -5.64 4.45 3.02
N THR A 31 -5.94 4.61 4.31
CA THR A 31 -6.95 5.59 4.75
C THR A 31 -6.27 6.91 5.03
N GLU A 32 -6.81 7.99 4.49
CA GLU A 32 -6.36 9.34 4.77
C GLU A 32 -7.23 9.98 5.86
N TYR A 33 -6.58 10.63 6.82
CA TYR A 33 -7.22 11.29 7.94
C TYR A 33 -6.78 12.74 8.04
N ARG A 34 -7.68 13.61 8.47
CA ARG A 34 -7.37 14.97 8.88
C ARG A 34 -7.42 15.09 10.39
N ARG A 35 -6.42 15.73 10.99
CA ARG A 35 -6.49 16.06 12.41
C ARG A 35 -7.43 17.25 12.65
N ILE A 36 -8.46 17.03 13.48
CA ILE A 36 -9.39 18.07 13.93
C ILE A 36 -9.19 18.30 15.43
N GLY A 37 -8.65 19.46 15.79
CA GLY A 37 -8.30 19.78 17.18
C GLY A 37 -7.15 18.93 17.72
N THR A 38 -7.15 18.66 19.02
CA THR A 38 -6.00 18.03 19.70
C THR A 38 -6.02 16.50 19.71
N LYS A 39 -7.20 15.87 19.55
CA LYS A 39 -7.36 14.41 19.73
C LYS A 39 -8.30 13.73 18.74
N ARG A 40 -8.94 14.46 17.82
CA ARG A 40 -9.89 13.86 16.87
C ARG A 40 -9.23 13.73 15.50
N LEU A 41 -9.52 12.62 14.84
CA LEU A 41 -9.20 12.38 13.44
C LEU A 41 -10.53 12.29 12.69
N GLU A 42 -10.62 13.03 11.59
CA GLU A 42 -11.69 12.89 10.61
C GLU A 42 -11.15 12.06 9.45
N GLN A 43 -11.86 11.00 9.07
CA GLN A 43 -11.50 10.21 7.89
C GLN A 43 -11.88 11.01 6.63
N LEU A 44 -10.90 11.30 5.78
CA LEU A 44 -11.11 11.99 4.51
C LEU A 44 -11.50 11.02 3.39
N GLY A 45 -11.01 9.79 3.45
CA GLY A 45 -11.31 8.75 2.46
C GLY A 45 -10.18 7.75 2.32
N HIS A 46 -10.11 7.12 1.15
CA HIS A 46 -9.02 6.23 0.78
C HIS A 46 -8.19 6.84 -0.34
N VAL A 47 -6.88 6.69 -0.23
CA VAL A 47 -5.93 6.98 -1.31
C VAL A 47 -5.25 5.70 -1.72
N THR A 48 -4.82 5.65 -2.98
CA THR A 48 -4.29 4.44 -3.60
C THR A 48 -2.99 4.73 -4.31
N GLY A 49 -2.13 3.71 -4.36
CA GLY A 49 -1.01 3.64 -5.29
C GLY A 49 -1.00 2.28 -5.98
N THR A 50 -0.10 2.11 -6.94
CA THR A 50 0.05 0.85 -7.68
C THR A 50 1.50 0.44 -7.74
N PHE A 51 1.78 -0.84 -7.52
CA PHE A 51 3.08 -1.43 -7.74
C PHE A 51 2.96 -2.76 -8.46
N GLN A 52 4.07 -3.24 -9.01
CA GLN A 52 4.15 -4.56 -9.62
C GLN A 52 5.24 -5.39 -8.95
N ILE A 53 5.07 -6.71 -8.98
CA ILE A 53 6.11 -7.68 -8.63
C ILE A 53 6.45 -8.52 -9.85
N ASP A 54 7.75 -8.62 -10.15
CA ASP A 54 8.27 -9.57 -11.13
C ASP A 54 8.26 -10.99 -10.53
N LYS A 55 7.62 -11.94 -11.22
CA LYS A 55 7.39 -13.29 -10.71
C LYS A 55 8.65 -14.15 -10.70
N GLN A 56 9.65 -13.83 -11.51
CA GLN A 56 10.90 -14.60 -11.61
C GLN A 56 11.87 -14.22 -10.50
N THR A 57 11.97 -12.91 -10.22
CA THR A 57 12.96 -12.33 -9.32
C THR A 57 12.39 -11.94 -7.96
N GLY A 58 11.07 -11.75 -7.87
CA GLY A 58 10.41 -11.18 -6.70
C GLY A 58 10.71 -9.70 -6.48
N ALA A 59 11.30 -9.03 -7.48
CA ALA A 59 11.57 -7.60 -7.43
C ALA A 59 10.27 -6.81 -7.52
N THR A 60 10.12 -5.80 -6.68
CA THR A 60 8.93 -4.95 -6.65
C THR A 60 9.25 -3.55 -7.13
N GLU A 61 8.40 -2.99 -7.97
CA GLU A 61 8.57 -1.67 -8.56
C GLU A 61 7.30 -0.85 -8.39
N LEU A 62 7.46 0.40 -7.97
CA LEU A 62 6.36 1.35 -7.86
C LEU A 62 5.96 1.86 -9.26
N VAL A 63 4.69 1.70 -9.62
CA VAL A 63 4.15 2.13 -10.93
C VAL A 63 3.44 3.48 -10.80
N HIS A 64 2.58 3.60 -9.79
CA HIS A 64 1.87 4.84 -9.49
C HIS A 64 2.08 5.19 -8.01
N PRO A 65 2.69 6.35 -7.70
CA PRO A 65 2.88 6.77 -6.32
C PRO A 65 1.53 7.05 -5.65
N MET A 66 1.45 6.74 -4.35
CA MET A 66 0.31 7.09 -3.53
C MET A 66 0.44 8.54 -3.04
N PRO A 67 -0.58 9.39 -3.19
CA PRO A 67 -0.60 10.72 -2.59
C PRO A 67 -0.37 10.65 -1.07
N GLY A 68 0.52 11.50 -0.53
CA GLY A 68 0.84 11.53 0.91
C GLY A 68 1.81 10.42 1.40
N ASP A 69 2.36 9.63 0.48
CA ASP A 69 3.41 8.63 0.77
C ASP A 69 4.78 9.03 0.17
N GLU A 70 5.23 10.27 0.35
CA GLU A 70 6.48 10.77 -0.24
C GLU A 70 7.72 10.02 0.26
N SER A 71 7.65 9.48 1.48
CA SER A 71 8.70 8.63 2.06
C SER A 71 8.67 7.17 1.58
N LEU A 72 7.73 6.82 0.69
CA LEU A 72 7.48 5.47 0.19
C LEU A 72 7.23 4.43 1.31
N SER A 73 6.71 4.87 2.45
CA SER A 73 6.57 4.03 3.64
C SER A 73 5.43 3.02 3.46
N ALA A 74 4.29 3.46 2.91
CA ALA A 74 3.18 2.58 2.60
C ALA A 74 3.57 1.61 1.47
N PHE A 75 4.20 2.11 0.41
CA PHE A 75 4.73 1.28 -0.67
C PHE A 75 5.66 0.18 -0.14
N ASN A 76 6.68 0.54 0.66
CA ASN A 76 7.66 -0.42 1.16
C ASN A 76 7.03 -1.50 2.06
N ARG A 77 6.00 -1.16 2.82
CA ARG A 77 5.26 -2.12 3.66
C ARG A 77 4.39 -3.05 2.82
N ALA A 78 3.67 -2.51 1.86
CA ALA A 78 2.83 -3.29 0.95
C ALA A 78 3.67 -4.25 0.07
N SER A 79 4.75 -3.75 -0.51
CA SER A 79 5.65 -4.53 -1.36
C SER A 79 6.36 -5.63 -0.58
N TYR A 80 6.81 -5.34 0.66
CA TYR A 80 7.38 -6.34 1.55
C TYR A 80 6.39 -7.47 1.85
N LYS A 81 5.13 -7.13 2.14
CA LYS A 81 4.08 -8.11 2.44
C LYS A 81 3.81 -9.02 1.24
N ILE A 82 3.65 -8.48 0.04
CA ILE A 82 3.47 -9.28 -1.18
C ILE A 82 4.71 -10.11 -1.51
N ARG A 83 5.92 -9.56 -1.31
CA ARG A 83 7.15 -10.31 -1.51
C ARG A 83 7.25 -11.52 -0.57
N LYS A 84 6.74 -11.41 0.67
CA LYS A 84 6.65 -12.55 1.59
C LYS A 84 5.68 -13.62 1.08
N CYS A 85 4.52 -13.25 0.54
CA CYS A 85 3.61 -14.19 -0.11
C CYS A 85 4.28 -14.89 -1.29
N TRP A 86 4.98 -14.12 -2.15
CA TRP A 86 5.70 -14.68 -3.30
C TRP A 86 6.79 -15.68 -2.88
N LEU A 87 7.56 -15.38 -1.82
CA LEU A 87 8.52 -16.33 -1.24
C LEU A 87 7.85 -17.60 -0.71
N GLY A 88 6.58 -17.53 -0.32
CA GLY A 88 5.75 -18.68 0.06
C GLY A 88 5.15 -19.44 -1.14
N GLY A 89 5.40 -18.99 -2.37
CA GLY A 89 4.87 -19.60 -3.60
C GLY A 89 3.50 -19.08 -4.02
N GLU A 90 3.01 -18.01 -3.42
CA GLU A 90 1.66 -17.48 -3.67
C GLU A 90 1.66 -16.00 -4.07
N LEU A 91 0.71 -15.63 -4.91
CA LEU A 91 0.39 -14.24 -5.25
C LEU A 91 -1.11 -14.03 -5.04
N PRO A 92 -1.54 -13.60 -3.84
CA PRO A 92 -2.94 -13.60 -3.46
C PRO A 92 -3.73 -12.51 -4.21
N ASN A 93 -5.04 -12.70 -4.38
CA ASN A 93 -5.89 -11.65 -4.97
C ASN A 93 -6.10 -10.46 -4.01
N THR A 94 -6.04 -10.72 -2.71
CA THR A 94 -6.19 -9.71 -1.65
C THR A 94 -5.27 -10.05 -0.50
N GLU A 95 -4.68 -9.03 0.12
CA GLU A 95 -3.85 -9.15 1.31
C GLU A 95 -3.89 -7.84 2.09
N GLN A 96 -3.46 -7.86 3.34
CA GLN A 96 -3.33 -6.65 4.14
C GLN A 96 -2.01 -6.63 4.92
N TYR A 97 -1.45 -5.43 5.05
CA TYR A 97 -0.40 -5.16 6.02
C TYR A 97 -1.03 -4.50 7.25
N CYS A 98 -0.80 -5.10 8.42
CA CYS A 98 -1.21 -4.57 9.71
C CYS A 98 0.01 -4.50 10.64
N ALA A 99 0.35 -3.32 11.14
CA ALA A 99 1.42 -3.12 12.13
C ALA A 99 0.84 -2.51 13.41
N GLY A 100 0.88 -3.28 14.50
CA GLY A 100 0.58 -2.85 15.86
C GLY A 100 1.82 -2.48 16.65
#